data_AF-A0A833GCC0-F1
#
_entry.id   AF-A0A833GCC0-F1
#
_cell.length_a   1.000
_cell.length_b   1.000
_cell.length_c   1.000
_cell.angle_alpha   90.00
_cell.angle_beta   90.00
_cell.angle_gamma   90.00
#
_symmetry.space_group_name_H-M   'P 1'
#
loop_
_entity.id
_entity.type
_entity.pdbx_description
1 polymer ?
#
loop_
_entity_poly.entity_id
_entity_poly.type
_entity_poly.pdbx_seq_one_letter_code
_entity_poly.pdbx_strand_id
1 'polypeptide(L)'
;MARPLKFGEKPLDWVGTSKNDFLAFPRAVKREMGNALGLAQLGGKHPKAKPWKGAGPGVFEMIDRHDGNTYRAVYTVRFQDVVYVLHAFQKKSPSGVRTARTDIDLIAQRLKLAQRDYEERHGKTAR
;
A
#
# COMPACT_ATOMS: atom_id res chain seq x y z
N MET A 1 -6.68 5.92 18.53
CA MET A 1 -7.14 7.12 17.78
C MET A 1 -6.32 7.25 16.50
N ALA A 2 -6.91 7.73 15.41
CA ALA A 2 -6.15 8.02 14.19
C ALA A 2 -5.24 9.23 14.43
N ARG A 3 -4.00 9.17 13.93
CA ARG A 3 -3.07 10.31 14.02
C ARG A 3 -3.64 11.47 13.18
N PRO A 4 -3.65 12.71 13.69
CA PRO A 4 -4.01 13.87 12.87
C PRO A 4 -3.03 14.01 11.71
N LEU A 5 -3.56 14.34 10.52
CA LEU A 5 -2.75 14.62 9.35
C LEU A 5 -1.98 15.94 9.54
N LYS A 6 -0.74 15.98 9.07
CA LYS A 6 0.04 17.22 9.02
C LYS A 6 -0.36 18.03 7.77
N PHE A 7 -0.04 19.32 7.78
CA PHE A 7 -0.27 20.17 6.60
C PHE A 7 0.45 19.61 5.36
N GLY A 8 -0.27 19.52 4.23
CA GLY A 8 0.24 18.96 2.96
C GLY A 8 0.30 17.43 2.91
N GLU A 9 -0.12 16.73 3.97
CA GLU A 9 -0.12 15.28 4.03
C GLU A 9 -1.43 14.69 3.48
N LYS A 10 -1.33 13.85 2.45
CA LYS A 10 -2.47 13.10 1.93
C LYS A 10 -2.89 12.02 2.94
N PRO A 11 -4.19 11.77 3.18
CA PRO A 11 -4.65 10.63 3.95
C PRO A 11 -4.12 9.29 3.43
N LEU A 12 -4.02 8.31 4.34
CA LEU A 12 -3.82 6.90 4.02
C LEU A 12 -5.12 6.13 4.22
N ASP A 13 -5.63 5.60 3.12
CA ASP A 13 -6.80 4.74 3.12
C ASP A 13 -6.41 3.28 2.94
N TRP A 14 -6.97 2.42 3.78
CA TRP A 14 -6.62 1.01 3.82
C TRP A 14 -7.74 0.20 3.20
N VAL A 15 -7.43 -0.54 2.13
CA VAL A 15 -8.43 -1.33 1.41
C VAL A 15 -8.58 -2.71 2.05
N GLY A 16 -9.80 -3.09 2.39
CA GLY A 16 -10.10 -4.40 2.97
C GLY A 16 -9.32 -4.66 4.27
N THR A 17 -8.69 -5.84 4.36
CA THR A 17 -7.95 -6.27 5.57
C THR A 17 -6.54 -5.68 5.68
N SER A 18 -6.08 -4.93 4.68
CA SER A 18 -4.68 -4.51 4.56
C SER A 18 -4.11 -3.82 5.80
N LYS A 19 -4.93 -3.05 6.53
CA LYS A 19 -4.53 -2.43 7.80
C LYS A 19 -4.23 -3.45 8.88
N ASN A 20 -5.12 -4.42 9.07
CA ASN A 20 -4.96 -5.44 10.10
C ASN A 20 -3.75 -6.32 9.78
N ASP A 21 -3.60 -6.69 8.51
CA ASP A 21 -2.47 -7.49 8.04
C ASP A 21 -1.14 -6.74 8.23
N PHE A 22 -1.10 -5.44 7.93
CA PHE A 22 0.06 -4.59 8.16
C PHE A 22 0.38 -4.44 9.65
N LEU A 23 -0.63 -4.26 10.49
CA LEU A 23 -0.44 -4.12 11.94
C LEU A 23 0.06 -5.42 12.60
N ALA A 24 -0.23 -6.57 12.00
CA ALA A 24 0.29 -7.86 12.44
C ALA A 24 1.78 -8.07 12.12
N PHE A 25 2.39 -7.22 11.28
CA PHE A 25 3.82 -7.32 10.98
C PHE A 25 4.71 -7.07 12.21
N PRO A 26 5.95 -7.60 12.21
CA PRO A 26 6.95 -7.27 13.20
C PRO A 26 7.19 -5.76 13.29
N ARG A 27 7.54 -5.27 14.49
CA ARG A 27 7.71 -3.82 14.74
C ARG A 27 8.74 -3.17 13.82
N ALA A 28 9.84 -3.86 13.53
CA ALA A 28 10.89 -3.37 12.63
C ALA A 28 10.36 -3.15 11.20
N VAL A 29 9.61 -4.11 10.69
CA VAL A 29 8.97 -4.06 9.36
C VAL A 29 7.96 -2.92 9.28
N LYS A 30 7.09 -2.79 10.30
CA LYS A 30 6.11 -1.70 10.38
C LYS A 30 6.77 -0.33 10.37
N ARG A 31 7.92 -0.18 11.04
CA ARG A 31 8.66 1.09 11.08
C ARG A 31 9.20 1.47 9.70
N GLU A 32 9.85 0.53 9.03
CA GLU A 32 10.44 0.76 7.70
C GLU A 32 9.34 1.06 6.66
N MET A 33 8.33 0.21 6.58
CA MET A 33 7.23 0.40 5.62
C MET A 33 6.37 1.60 5.97
N GLY A 34 6.16 1.89 7.26
CA GLY A 34 5.45 3.08 7.72
C GLY A 34 6.16 4.38 7.33
N ASN A 35 7.50 4.41 7.37
CA ASN A 35 8.27 5.54 6.84
C ASN A 35 7.99 5.73 5.34
N ALA A 36 8.02 4.64 4.57
CA ALA A 36 7.76 4.70 3.14
C ALA A 36 6.34 5.19 2.80
N LEU A 37 5.33 4.76 3.55
CA LEU A 37 3.97 5.26 3.41
C LEU A 37 3.88 6.75 3.77
N GLY A 38 4.53 7.18 4.86
CA GLY A 38 4.57 8.60 5.24
C GLY A 38 5.22 9.48 4.18
N LEU A 39 6.31 9.03 3.55
CA LEU A 39 6.91 9.74 2.41
C LEU A 39 5.92 9.82 1.23
N ALA A 40 5.21 8.74 0.93
CA ALA A 40 4.21 8.72 -0.14
C ALA A 40 3.06 9.71 0.12
N GLN A 41 2.61 9.85 1.37
CA GLN A 41 1.59 10.84 1.75
C GLN A 41 2.03 12.27 1.47
N LEU A 42 3.33 12.56 1.51
CA LEU A 42 3.92 13.87 1.21
C LEU A 42 4.34 14.01 -0.27
N GLY A 43 3.96 13.07 -1.13
CA GLY A 43 4.34 13.06 -2.56
C GLY A 43 5.76 12.58 -2.84
N GLY A 44 6.51 12.17 -1.81
CA GLY A 44 7.83 11.57 -1.93
C GLY A 44 7.76 10.07 -2.28
N LYS A 45 8.93 9.49 -2.53
CA LYS A 45 9.07 8.06 -2.77
C LYS A 45 10.25 7.52 -1.96
N HIS A 46 9.99 6.50 -1.15
CA HIS A 46 11.05 5.82 -0.42
C HIS A 46 12.03 5.13 -1.38
N PRO A 47 13.36 5.17 -1.13
CA PRO A 47 14.36 4.58 -2.03
C PRO A 47 14.15 3.08 -2.29
N LYS A 48 13.62 2.34 -1.30
CA LYS A 48 13.31 0.90 -1.43
C LYS A 48 11.96 0.61 -2.08
N ALA A 49 11.13 1.62 -2.36
CA ALA A 49 9.83 1.42 -3.01
C ALA A 49 10.02 1.10 -4.49
N LYS A 50 9.55 -0.07 -4.91
CA LYS A 50 9.68 -0.56 -6.27
C LYS A 50 8.35 -0.45 -7.01
N PRO A 51 8.34 -0.09 -8.30
CA PRO A 51 7.11 -0.16 -9.09
C PRO A 51 6.56 -1.58 -9.11
N TRP A 52 5.27 -1.73 -8.85
CA TRP A 52 4.58 -3.01 -8.95
C TRP A 52 4.33 -3.36 -10.42
N LYS A 53 4.77 -4.54 -10.85
CA LYS A 53 4.58 -4.99 -12.24
C LYS A 53 3.16 -5.50 -12.46
N GLY A 54 2.57 -5.17 -13.61
CA GLY A 54 1.28 -5.73 -14.05
C GLY A 54 0.03 -4.98 -13.58
N ALA A 55 0.15 -3.90 -12.79
CA ALA A 55 -0.99 -3.04 -12.46
C ALA A 55 -0.99 -1.71 -13.23
N GLY A 56 0.09 -1.36 -13.93
CA GLY A 56 0.32 -0.04 -14.55
C GLY A 56 1.09 0.94 -13.64
N PRO A 57 1.34 2.18 -14.07
CA PRO A 57 2.15 3.17 -13.33
C PRO A 57 1.52 3.59 -12.00
N GLY A 58 2.29 4.13 -11.05
CA GLY A 58 1.74 4.69 -9.81
C GLY A 58 1.31 3.67 -8.74
N VAL A 59 1.57 2.37 -8.95
CA VAL A 59 1.46 1.33 -7.92
C VAL A 59 2.86 0.89 -7.52
N PHE A 60 3.11 0.80 -6.22
CA PHE A 60 4.42 0.52 -5.66
C PHE A 60 4.34 -0.58 -4.60
N GLU A 61 5.42 -1.36 -4.47
CA GLU A 61 5.62 -2.31 -3.40
C GLU A 61 6.84 -1.92 -2.55
N MET A 62 6.69 -2.09 -1.24
CA MET A 62 7.79 -2.15 -0.27
C MET A 62 8.04 -3.62 0.06
N ILE A 63 9.31 -3.99 0.13
CA ILE A 63 9.76 -5.33 0.52
C ILE A 63 10.71 -5.16 1.69
N ASP A 64 10.45 -5.85 2.79
CA ASP A 64 11.36 -5.91 3.92
C ASP A 64 11.55 -7.35 4.40
N ARG A 65 12.72 -7.65 4.96
CA ARG A 65 13.05 -8.98 5.49
C ARG A 65 13.26 -8.89 6.99
N HIS A 66 12.64 -9.81 7.71
CA HIS A 66 12.78 -9.90 9.14
C HIS A 66 12.68 -11.36 9.56
N ASP A 67 13.67 -11.83 10.33
CA ASP A 67 13.70 -13.18 10.90
C ASP A 67 13.43 -14.30 9.88
N GLY A 68 14.20 -14.33 8.79
CA GLY A 68 14.04 -15.30 7.69
C GLY A 68 12.80 -15.10 6.81
N ASN A 69 11.87 -14.24 7.21
CA ASN A 69 10.62 -13.98 6.50
C ASN A 69 10.70 -12.75 5.61
N THR A 70 9.92 -12.74 4.53
CA THR A 70 9.81 -11.59 3.62
C THR A 70 8.40 -11.02 3.70
N TYR A 71 8.30 -9.73 4.00
CA TYR A 71 7.05 -9.00 4.12
C TYR A 71 6.93 -8.03 2.94
N ARG A 72 5.70 -7.85 2.45
CA ARG A 72 5.40 -6.88 1.39
C ARG A 72 4.21 -6.02 1.77
N ALA A 73 4.29 -4.74 1.41
CA ALA A 73 3.16 -3.81 1.42
C ALA A 73 3.05 -3.15 0.06
N VAL A 74 1.85 -3.17 -0.53
CA VAL A 74 1.55 -2.63 -1.85
C VAL A 74 0.59 -1.46 -1.70
N TYR A 75 0.93 -0.34 -2.32
CA TYR A 75 0.16 0.91 -2.24
C TYR A 75 0.12 1.62 -3.59
N THR A 76 -0.84 2.53 -3.75
CA THR A 76 -1.02 3.33 -4.97
C THR A 76 -1.10 4.81 -4.66
N VAL A 77 -0.49 5.62 -5.51
CA VAL A 77 -0.46 7.10 -5.43
C VAL A 77 -1.14 7.73 -6.65
N ARG A 78 -1.93 6.95 -7.41
CA ARG A 78 -2.65 7.42 -8.61
C ARG A 78 -3.69 8.49 -8.32
N PHE A 79 -4.16 8.53 -7.09
CA PHE A 79 -5.25 9.37 -6.64
C PHE A 79 -4.65 10.62 -6.02
N GLN A 80 -5.03 11.79 -6.53
CA GLN A 80 -4.33 13.03 -6.19
C GLN A 80 -4.46 13.35 -4.70
N ASP A 81 -5.60 13.05 -4.09
CA ASP A 81 -5.90 13.48 -2.72
C ASP A 81 -5.66 12.41 -1.65
N VAL A 82 -5.30 11.17 -2.03
CA VAL A 82 -5.22 10.06 -1.08
C VAL A 82 -4.23 8.98 -1.55
N VAL A 83 -3.52 8.37 -0.59
CA VAL A 83 -2.70 7.17 -0.84
C VAL A 83 -3.49 5.96 -0.36
N TYR A 84 -3.71 4.97 -1.23
CA TYR A 84 -4.35 3.73 -0.82
C TYR A 84 -3.34 2.63 -0.57
N VAL A 85 -3.42 1.98 0.58
CA VAL A 85 -2.73 0.72 0.85
C VAL A 85 -3.63 -0.42 0.40
N LEU A 86 -3.18 -1.16 -0.62
CA LEU A 86 -3.95 -2.19 -1.28
C LEU A 86 -3.79 -3.54 -0.56
N HIS A 87 -2.56 -3.91 -0.19
CA HIS A 87 -2.32 -5.21 0.42
C HIS A 87 -1.07 -5.18 1.30
N ALA A 88 -1.09 -5.94 2.38
CA ALA A 88 0.07 -6.18 3.22
C ALA A 88 0.08 -7.67 3.55
N PHE A 89 1.17 -8.37 3.24
CA PHE A 89 1.27 -9.80 3.45
C PHE A 89 2.70 -10.26 3.73
N GLN A 90 2.82 -11.34 4.51
CA GLN A 90 4.03 -12.12 4.60
C GLN A 90 4.03 -13.15 3.47
N LYS A 91 5.13 -13.21 2.73
CA LYS A 91 5.33 -14.23 1.71
C LYS A 91 5.49 -15.59 2.39
N LYS A 92 4.63 -16.56 2.04
CA LYS A 92 4.57 -17.89 2.68
C LYS A 92 5.72 -18.83 2.31
N SER A 93 6.41 -18.62 1.18
CA SER A 93 7.55 -19.45 0.76
C SER A 93 8.85 -18.64 0.77
N PRO A 94 9.92 -19.11 1.43
CA PRO A 94 11.22 -18.46 1.40
C PRO A 94 11.85 -18.43 -0.01
N SER A 95 11.65 -19.50 -0.80
CA SER A 95 12.40 -19.76 -2.04
C SER A 95 11.78 -19.21 -3.33
N GLY A 96 10.46 -19.01 -3.42
CA GLY A 96 9.83 -18.59 -4.69
C GLY A 96 10.00 -17.10 -5.00
N VAL A 97 10.69 -16.66 -6.05
CA VAL A 97 10.82 -15.20 -6.35
C VAL A 97 9.46 -14.53 -6.62
N ARG A 98 8.50 -15.30 -7.15
CA ARG A 98 7.18 -14.83 -7.58
C ARG A 98 6.22 -14.65 -6.40
N THR A 99 5.46 -13.56 -6.44
CA THR A 99 4.29 -13.37 -5.58
C THR A 99 3.22 -14.40 -5.94
N ALA A 100 2.50 -14.93 -4.94
CA ALA A 100 1.45 -15.92 -5.18
C ALA A 100 0.35 -15.30 -6.06
N ARG A 101 -0.26 -16.12 -6.93
CA ARG A 101 -1.30 -15.64 -7.85
C ARG A 101 -2.48 -15.02 -7.11
N THR A 102 -2.83 -15.59 -5.96
CA THR A 102 -3.86 -15.08 -5.05
C THR A 102 -3.60 -13.66 -4.58
N ASP A 103 -2.34 -13.32 -4.23
CA ASP A 103 -1.99 -11.96 -3.80
C ASP A 103 -2.03 -10.98 -4.99
N ILE A 104 -1.59 -11.42 -6.18
CA ILE A 104 -1.65 -10.61 -7.40
C ILE A 104 -3.10 -10.26 -7.75
N ASP A 105 -3.99 -11.26 -7.76
CA ASP A 105 -5.40 -11.07 -8.09
C ASP A 105 -6.10 -10.19 -7.04
N LEU A 106 -5.76 -10.37 -5.75
CA LEU A 106 -6.29 -9.54 -4.66
C LEU A 106 -5.84 -8.08 -4.77
N ILE A 107 -4.58 -7.80 -5.12
CA ILE A 107 -4.09 -6.44 -5.38
C ILE A 107 -4.87 -5.80 -6.53
N ALA A 108 -5.08 -6.53 -7.63
CA ALA A 108 -5.83 -6.03 -8.78
C ALA A 108 -7.30 -5.73 -8.42
N GLN A 109 -7.95 -6.61 -7.65
CA GLN A 109 -9.31 -6.39 -7.15
C GLN A 109 -9.38 -5.16 -6.24
N ARG A 110 -8.47 -5.05 -5.27
CA ARG A 110 -8.44 -3.93 -4.33
C ARG A 110 -8.08 -2.60 -4.97
N LEU A 111 -7.30 -2.60 -6.06
CA LEU A 111 -7.06 -1.40 -6.86
C LEU A 111 -8.35 -0.89 -7.52
N LYS A 112 -9.21 -1.79 -8.03
CA LYS A 112 -10.52 -1.40 -8.55
C LYS A 112 -11.43 -0.83 -7.46
N LEU A 113 -11.39 -1.40 -6.25
CA LEU A 113 -12.14 -0.87 -5.11
C LEU A 113 -11.65 0.53 -4.72
N ALA A 114 -10.34 0.76 -4.68
CA ALA A 114 -9.76 2.08 -4.43
C ALA A 114 -10.18 3.11 -5.50
N GLN A 115 -10.19 2.71 -6.78
CA GLN A 115 -10.67 3.56 -7.87
C GLN A 115 -12.13 3.98 -7.66
N ARG A 116 -13.00 3.02 -7.37
CA ARG A 116 -14.42 3.29 -7.12
C ARG A 116 -14.64 4.19 -5.90
N ASP A 117 -13.97 3.92 -4.79
CA ASP A 117 -14.05 4.76 -3.58
C ASP A 117 -13.59 6.19 -3.86
N TYR A 118 -12.50 6.37 -4.61
CA TYR A 118 -12.03 7.70 -5.00
C TYR A 118 -13.05 8.43 -5.88
N GLU A 119 -13.60 7.77 -6.89
CA GLU A 119 -14.63 8.31 -7.78
C GLU A 119 -15.92 8.65 -7.02
N GLU A 120 -16.35 7.85 -6.06
CA GLU A 120 -17.55 8.13 -5.25
C GLU A 120 -17.36 9.37 -4.35
N ARG A 121 -16.14 9.61 -3.86
CA ARG A 121 -15.80 10.78 -3.03
C ARG A 121 -15.57 12.05 -3.83
N HIS A 122 -14.97 11.96 -5.02
CA HIS A 122 -14.55 13.12 -5.82
C HIS A 122 -15.46 13.37 -7.05
N GLY A 123 -16.19 12.36 -7.52
CA GLY A 123 -17.14 12.47 -8.62
C GLY A 123 -18.44 13.17 -8.25
N LYS A 124 -18.74 13.33 -6.95
CA LYS A 124 -19.84 14.17 -6.47
C LYS A 124 -19.52 15.67 -6.48
N THR A 125 -18.25 16.05 -6.68
CA THR A 125 -17.82 17.45 -6.76
C THR A 125 -18.09 18.07 -8.14
N ALA A 126 -18.53 17.27 -9.12
CA ALA A 126 -18.93 17.72 -10.44
C ALA A 126 -20.43 17.49 -10.67
N ARG A 127 -21.28 18.21 -9.93
CA ARG A 127 -22.66 18.53 -10.32
C ARG A 127 -23.04 19.90 -9.80
#